data_AF-A0A814FYW3-F1
#
_entry.id   AF-A0A814FYW3-F1
#
_cell.length_a   1.000
_cell.length_b   1.000
_cell.length_c   1.000
_cell.angle_alpha   90.00
_cell.angle_beta   90.00
_cell.angle_gamma   90.00
#
_symmetry.space_group_name_H-M   'P 1'
#
loop_
_entity.id
_entity.type
_entity.pdbx_description
1 polymer ?
#
loop_
_entity_poly.entity_id
_entity_poly.type
_entity_poly.pdbx_seq_one_letter_code
_entity_poly.pdbx_strand_id
1 'polypeptide(L)'
;MTITPLAFGYAKDPWTVYFAGQKIEGASAISFEVLSDGYAKDPWNVYYMGRKIEGASAISFQSLDQGMAKDAFHHYYCGQKYSGLTPPMHHFH
;
A
#
# COMPACT_ATOMS: atom_id res chain seq x y z
N MET A 1 -16.93 -17.09 10.26
CA MET A 1 -15.82 -16.55 9.45
C MET A 1 -15.19 -15.44 10.25
N THR A 2 -13.91 -15.54 10.59
CA THR A 2 -13.25 -14.63 11.55
C THR A 2 -12.41 -13.61 10.79
N ILE A 3 -12.63 -12.33 11.06
CA ILE A 3 -11.79 -11.25 10.56
C ILE A 3 -10.58 -11.12 11.49
N THR A 4 -9.39 -11.16 10.92
CA THR A 4 -8.13 -10.98 11.61
C THR A 4 -7.66 -9.54 11.36
N PRO A 5 -7.57 -8.68 12.40
CA PRO A 5 -6.96 -7.38 12.25
C PRO A 5 -5.46 -7.53 11.97
N LEU A 6 -4.95 -6.71 11.07
CA LEU A 6 -3.52 -6.61 10.75
C LEU A 6 -3.00 -5.29 11.34
N ALA A 7 -2.27 -4.49 10.55
CA ALA A 7 -1.79 -3.17 10.94
C ALA A 7 -2.39 -2.07 10.03
N PHE A 8 -2.23 -0.82 10.45
CA PHE A 8 -2.56 0.37 9.65
C PHE A 8 -3.99 0.38 9.05
N GLY A 9 -4.97 -0.16 9.77
CA GLY A 9 -6.37 -0.20 9.34
C GLY A 9 -6.73 -1.34 8.38
N TYR A 10 -5.76 -2.21 8.05
CA TYR A 10 -6.02 -3.43 7.29
C TYR A 10 -6.53 -4.55 8.19
N ALA A 11 -7.38 -5.38 7.61
CA ALA A 11 -7.83 -6.64 8.20
C ALA A 11 -8.06 -7.66 7.08
N LYS A 12 -8.05 -8.96 7.40
CA LYS A 12 -8.40 -9.99 6.43
C LYS A 12 -9.10 -11.17 7.06
N ASP A 13 -9.88 -11.87 6.26
CA ASP A 13 -10.30 -13.24 6.53
C ASP A 13 -9.58 -14.18 5.54
N PRO A 14 -9.90 -15.49 5.47
CA PRO A 14 -9.22 -16.40 4.54
C PRO A 14 -9.38 -16.05 3.05
N TRP A 15 -10.38 -15.25 2.67
CA TRP A 15 -10.78 -15.01 1.28
C TRP A 15 -10.72 -13.53 0.89
N THR A 16 -10.91 -12.62 1.85
CA THR A 16 -11.13 -11.20 1.61
C THR A 16 -10.19 -10.34 2.45
N VAL A 17 -9.67 -9.28 1.82
CA VAL A 17 -8.91 -8.23 2.50
C VAL A 17 -9.80 -7.00 2.63
N TYR A 18 -9.66 -6.31 3.76
CA TYR A 18 -10.39 -5.12 4.10
C TYR A 18 -9.44 -3.99 4.49
N PHE A 19 -9.85 -2.76 4.22
CA PHE A 19 -9.27 -1.55 4.75
C PHE A 19 -10.38 -0.70 5.37
N ALA A 20 -10.23 -0.32 6.64
CA ALA A 20 -11.24 0.46 7.38
C ALA A 20 -12.66 -0.12 7.28
N GLY A 21 -12.78 -1.46 7.27
CA GLY A 21 -14.05 -2.18 7.15
C GLY A 21 -14.59 -2.32 5.71
N GLN A 22 -13.93 -1.74 4.71
CA GLN A 22 -14.31 -1.86 3.29
C GLN A 22 -13.48 -2.93 2.59
N LYS A 23 -14.15 -3.77 1.79
CA LYS A 23 -13.49 -4.81 0.98
C LYS A 23 -12.56 -4.17 -0.06
N ILE A 24 -11.35 -4.71 -0.18
CA ILE A 24 -10.41 -4.38 -1.25
C ILE A 24 -10.62 -5.36 -2.39
N GLU A 25 -11.12 -4.87 -3.52
CA GLU A 25 -11.36 -5.71 -4.69
C GLU A 25 -10.04 -6.16 -5.35
N GLY A 26 -10.00 -7.43 -5.74
CA GLY A 26 -8.86 -8.04 -6.43
C GLY A 26 -7.63 -8.35 -5.57
N ALA A 27 -7.67 -8.06 -4.26
CA ALA A 27 -6.58 -8.37 -3.35
C ALA A 27 -6.54 -9.87 -2.99
N SER A 28 -5.36 -10.48 -3.06
CA SER A 28 -5.17 -11.86 -2.64
C SER A 28 -5.00 -11.98 -1.12
N ALA A 29 -6.05 -12.41 -0.41
CA ALA A 29 -6.02 -12.52 1.05
C ALA A 29 -5.03 -13.55 1.61
N ILE A 30 -4.68 -14.57 0.81
CA ILE A 30 -3.76 -15.64 1.22
C ILE A 30 -2.34 -15.09 1.40
N SER A 31 -1.92 -14.21 0.48
CA SER A 31 -0.56 -13.68 0.41
C SER A 31 -0.49 -12.18 0.72
N PHE A 32 -1.54 -11.62 1.33
CA PHE A 32 -1.61 -10.20 1.66
C PHE A 32 -0.65 -9.86 2.80
N GLU A 33 0.27 -8.94 2.53
CA GLU A 33 1.29 -8.46 3.45
C GLU A 33 1.07 -6.97 3.68
N VAL A 34 0.92 -6.58 4.95
CA VAL A 34 0.90 -5.17 5.32
C VAL A 34 2.34 -4.73 5.58
N LEU A 35 2.75 -3.64 4.92
CA LEU A 35 4.05 -3.02 5.05
C LEU A 35 3.97 -1.86 6.07
N SER A 36 4.91 -0.90 6.02
CA SER A 36 4.88 0.31 6.85
C SER A 36 3.98 1.41 6.27
N ASP A 37 3.59 2.37 7.10
CA ASP A 37 2.96 3.63 6.71
C ASP A 37 1.70 3.50 5.84
N GLY A 38 0.93 2.43 6.04
CA GLY A 38 -0.32 2.19 5.30
C GLY A 38 -0.12 1.62 3.91
N TYR A 39 1.11 1.25 3.53
CA TYR A 39 1.34 0.40 2.36
C TYR A 39 1.04 -1.06 2.68
N ALA A 40 0.61 -1.78 1.66
CA ALA A 40 0.46 -3.23 1.69
C ALA A 40 0.65 -3.79 0.28
N LYS A 41 0.90 -5.08 0.16
CA LYS A 41 1.02 -5.74 -1.14
C LYS A 41 0.48 -7.16 -1.10
N ASP A 42 0.16 -7.65 -2.29
CA ASP A 42 0.05 -9.07 -2.58
C ASP A 42 1.07 -9.42 -3.69
N PRO A 43 1.13 -10.66 -4.19
CA PRO A 43 2.12 -11.04 -5.22
C PRO A 43 2.03 -10.24 -6.54
N TRP A 44 0.91 -9.57 -6.82
CA TRP A 44 0.64 -8.89 -8.09
C TRP A 44 0.41 -7.40 -7.94
N ASN A 45 -0.12 -6.95 -6.81
CA ASN A 45 -0.62 -5.60 -6.60
C ASN A 45 0.00 -4.96 -5.37
N VAL A 46 0.15 -3.64 -5.42
CA VAL A 46 0.50 -2.81 -4.27
C VAL A 46 -0.68 -1.93 -3.92
N TYR A 47 -0.86 -1.69 -2.63
CA TYR A 47 -1.96 -0.90 -2.08
C TYR A 47 -1.40 0.17 -1.15
N TYR A 48 -2.08 1.31 -1.11
CA TYR A 48 -1.92 2.34 -0.09
C TYR A 48 -3.29 2.68 0.47
N MET A 49 -3.47 2.48 1.79
CA MET A 49 -4.74 2.72 2.48
C MET A 49 -5.95 2.10 1.76
N GLY A 50 -5.81 0.83 1.38
CA GLY A 50 -6.84 0.07 0.67
C GLY A 50 -6.97 0.35 -0.83
N ARG A 51 -6.28 1.35 -1.38
CA ARG A 51 -6.33 1.69 -2.81
C ARG A 51 -5.17 1.07 -3.56
N LYS A 52 -5.46 0.39 -4.67
CA LYS A 52 -4.42 -0.16 -5.56
C LYS A 52 -3.60 0.97 -6.18
N ILE A 53 -2.27 0.80 -6.19
CA ILE A 53 -1.33 1.69 -6.86
C ILE A 53 -1.08 1.15 -8.27
N GLU A 54 -1.64 1.82 -9.27
CA GLU A 54 -1.52 1.39 -10.66
C GLU A 54 -0.08 1.52 -11.18
N GLY A 55 0.41 0.47 -11.85
CA GLY A 55 1.75 0.41 -12.43
C GLY A 55 2.89 0.20 -11.42
N ALA A 56 2.60 -0.02 -10.14
CA ALA A 56 3.61 -0.39 -9.15
C ALA A 56 4.04 -1.85 -9.29
N SER A 57 5.35 -2.10 -9.20
CA SER A 57 5.91 -3.45 -9.24
C SER A 57 5.89 -4.08 -7.86
N ALA A 58 4.88 -4.91 -7.55
CA ALA A 58 4.76 -5.60 -6.26
C ALA A 58 5.99 -6.45 -5.88
N ILE A 59 6.67 -7.02 -6.88
CA ILE A 59 7.87 -7.84 -6.72
C ILE A 59 9.03 -7.03 -6.11
N SER A 60 9.19 -5.78 -6.53
CA SER A 60 10.30 -4.92 -6.10
C SER A 60 9.87 -3.81 -5.13
N PHE A 61 8.59 -3.76 -4.77
CA PHE A 61 8.04 -2.71 -3.93
C PHE A 61 8.58 -2.79 -2.50
N GLN A 62 9.11 -1.67 -2.04
CA GLN A 62 9.65 -1.47 -0.71
C GLN A 62 9.04 -0.19 -0.12
N SER A 63 8.30 -0.32 0.98
CA SER A 63 7.96 0.83 1.80
C SER A 63 9.21 1.29 2.55
N LEU A 64 9.36 2.61 2.66
CA LEU A 64 10.39 3.28 3.44
C LEU A 64 9.68 3.92 4.65
N ASP A 65 10.31 4.94 5.24
CA ASP A 65 9.71 5.73 6.31
C ASP A 65 8.95 6.95 5.77
N GLN A 66 8.09 7.52 6.61
CA GLN A 66 7.36 8.77 6.37
C GLN A 66 6.49 8.73 5.11
N GLY A 67 5.88 7.58 4.83
CA GLY A 67 4.99 7.41 3.67
C GLY A 67 5.71 7.36 2.32
N MET A 68 7.04 7.34 2.32
CA MET A 68 7.82 7.08 1.11
C MET A 68 7.83 5.59 0.78
N ALA A 69 7.88 5.29 -0.50
CA ALA A 69 8.12 3.94 -0.99
C ALA A 69 8.81 4.01 -2.34
N LYS A 70 9.33 2.88 -2.80
CA LYS A 70 9.90 2.75 -4.14
C LYS A 70 9.65 1.36 -4.69
N ASP A 71 9.73 1.25 -5.99
CA ASP A 71 9.94 -0.01 -6.69
C ASP A 71 11.16 0.11 -7.60
N ALA A 72 11.42 -0.90 -8.44
CA ALA A 72 12.56 -0.88 -9.36
C ALA A 72 12.55 0.27 -10.39
N PHE A 73 11.39 0.92 -10.61
CA PHE A 73 11.17 1.89 -11.67
C PHE A 73 10.80 3.29 -11.14
N HIS A 74 10.17 3.37 -9.98
CA HIS A 74 9.48 4.56 -9.51
C HIS A 74 9.67 4.77 -8.00
N HIS A 75 9.55 6.04 -7.59
CA HIS A 75 9.38 6.41 -6.20
C HIS A 75 7.91 6.77 -5.97
N TYR A 76 7.45 6.62 -4.73
CA TYR A 76 6.10 6.88 -4.31
C TYR A 76 6.08 7.67 -3.02
N TYR A 77 5.09 8.54 -2.88
CA TYR A 77 4.77 9.23 -1.63
C TYR A 77 3.28 9.10 -1.37
N CYS A 78 2.90 8.51 -0.24
CA CYS A 78 1.52 8.22 0.14
C CYS A 78 0.68 7.60 -1.00
N GLY A 79 1.24 6.58 -1.66
CA GLY A 79 0.59 5.85 -2.76
C GLY A 79 0.65 6.54 -4.13
N GLN A 80 1.15 7.76 -4.22
CA GLN A 80 1.25 8.50 -5.48
C GLN A 80 2.65 8.40 -6.06
N LYS A 81 2.75 8.16 -7.37
CA LYS A 81 4.02 8.12 -8.08
C LYS A 81 4.69 9.50 -8.01
N TYR A 82 5.89 9.54 -7.46
CA TYR A 82 6.74 10.70 -7.30
C TYR A 82 7.88 10.63 -8.31
N SER A 83 7.73 11.33 -9.44
CA SER A 83 8.84 11.69 -10.31
C SER A 83 9.42 12.99 -9.75
N GLY A 84 10.62 12.99 -9.18
CA GLY A 84 11.21 14.13 -8.44
C GLY A 84 11.50 15.41 -9.23
N LEU A 85 10.59 15.86 -10.10
CA LEU A 85 10.63 17.16 -10.76
C LEU A 85 10.10 18.29 -9.86
N THR A 86 9.42 17.97 -8.75
CA THR A 86 9.07 18.94 -7.69
C THR A 86 8.91 18.22 -6.35
N PRO A 87 9.78 18.46 -5.35
CA PRO A 87 9.44 18.17 -3.96
C PRO A 87 8.22 19.02 -3.56
N PRO A 88 7.24 18.49 -2.80
CA PRO A 88 6.28 19.35 -2.14
C PRO A 88 7.08 20.27 -1.21
N MET A 89 7.17 21.56 -1.57
CA MET A 89 7.70 22.56 -0.66
C MET A 89 6.89 22.46 0.62
N HIS A 90 7.54 22.11 1.72
CA HIS A 90 7.02 22.34 3.06
C HIS A 90 6.86 23.86 3.23
N HIS A 91 5.72 24.41 2.83
CA HIS A 91 5.26 25.67 3.40
C HIS A 91 4.74 25.35 4.80
N PHE A 92 5.65 25.36 5.77
CA PHE A 92 5.28 25.68 7.14
C PHE A 92 4.86 27.17 7.16
N HIS A 93 3.61 27.43 7.51
CA HIS A 93 3.19 28.66 8.18
C HIS A 93 2.57 28.25 9.51
#